data_AF-A0A7J9GAW9-F1
#
_entry.id   AF-A0A7J9GAW9-F1
#
_cell.length_a   1.000
_cell.length_b   1.000
_cell.length_c   1.000
_cell.angle_alpha   90.00
_cell.angle_beta   90.00
_cell.angle_gamma   90.00
#
_symmetry.space_group_name_H-M   'P 1'
#
loop_
_entity.id
_entity.type
_entity.pdbx_description
1 polymer ?
#
loop_
_entity_poly.entity_id
_entity_poly.type
_entity_poly.pdbx_seq_one_letter_code
_entity_poly.pdbx_strand_id
1 'polypeptide(L)'
;MTNLKGNIVDVSNPSGRGPGYRYFKAAKKLPGDKKLFEKQPELRKRRTTDDIYKSIDASYYGYRDEVLARVKRPTEVKMRTEVEEEWQRREATLREVLFEEEEDVVLEEMREREEKERKDKEREFFVHVPLPDDKEIERMIVERKKMELLSKYASEGLLEEQSEAMDILNIYS
;
A
#
# COMPACT_ATOMS: atom_id res chain seq x y z
N MET A 1 19.93 39.44 -59.72
CA MET A 1 19.29 40.13 -58.58
C MET A 1 17.94 39.46 -58.37
N THR A 2 17.47 39.22 -57.16
CA THR A 2 16.12 38.65 -56.96
C THR A 2 15.19 39.78 -56.53
N ASN A 3 13.95 39.77 -57.01
CA ASN A 3 12.94 40.71 -56.52
C ASN A 3 12.62 40.41 -55.05
N LEU A 4 11.94 41.35 -54.37
CA LEU A 4 11.58 41.30 -52.94
C LEU A 4 10.81 40.03 -52.50
N LYS A 5 10.30 39.23 -53.46
CA LYS A 5 9.63 37.93 -53.25
C LYS A 5 10.54 36.70 -53.43
N GLY A 6 11.85 36.89 -53.64
CA GLY A 6 12.82 35.79 -53.73
C GLY A 6 12.92 35.07 -55.08
N ASN A 7 12.15 35.47 -56.10
CA ASN A 7 12.29 34.95 -57.46
C ASN A 7 13.54 35.52 -58.15
N ILE A 8 14.31 34.65 -58.81
CA ILE A 8 15.56 34.99 -59.51
C ILE A 8 15.24 35.82 -60.76
N VAL A 9 15.72 37.06 -60.77
CA VAL A 9 15.76 37.89 -61.98
C VAL A 9 17.13 37.69 -62.62
N ASP A 10 17.09 37.34 -63.90
CA ASP A 10 18.25 37.21 -64.74
C ASP A 10 18.92 38.57 -64.89
N VAL A 11 20.20 38.68 -64.50
CA VAL A 11 20.95 39.93 -64.57
C VAL A 11 22.01 39.80 -65.64
N SER A 12 21.94 40.72 -66.60
CA SER A 12 22.88 40.87 -67.70
C SER A 12 24.33 40.89 -67.20
N ASN A 13 25.16 40.03 -67.77
CA ASN A 13 26.55 39.82 -67.41
C ASN A 13 27.44 40.89 -68.07
N PRO A 14 28.29 41.64 -67.33
CA PRO A 14 29.11 42.69 -67.92
C PRO A 14 30.30 42.18 -68.74
N SER A 15 30.56 40.86 -68.79
CA SER A 15 31.71 40.27 -69.50
C SER A 15 31.38 39.62 -70.85
N GLY A 16 30.17 39.80 -71.38
CA GLY A 16 29.81 39.37 -72.75
C GLY A 16 29.74 37.85 -73.02
N ARG A 17 30.11 36.98 -72.06
CA ARG A 17 29.80 35.55 -72.13
C ARG A 17 28.35 35.37 -71.69
N GLY A 18 27.53 34.75 -72.56
CA GLY A 18 26.08 34.61 -72.46
C GLY A 18 25.55 34.02 -71.15
N PRO A 19 24.22 33.93 -70.98
CA PRO A 19 23.56 33.66 -69.69
C PRO A 19 23.93 32.28 -69.13
N GLY A 20 25.04 32.23 -68.39
CA GLY A 20 25.48 31.05 -67.67
C GLY A 20 24.80 31.00 -66.31
N TYR A 21 24.05 29.94 -66.05
CA TYR A 21 23.44 29.66 -64.74
C TYR A 21 24.50 29.70 -63.63
N ARG A 22 24.46 30.74 -62.78
CA ARG A 22 25.37 30.92 -61.65
C ARG A 22 24.75 30.28 -60.39
N TYR A 23 25.07 29.02 -60.15
CA TYR A 23 24.49 28.15 -59.10
C TYR A 23 24.85 28.50 -57.62
N PHE A 24 25.47 29.65 -57.34
CA PHE A 24 26.09 29.95 -56.03
C PHE A 24 25.15 29.97 -54.82
N LYS A 25 23.82 29.93 -55.01
CA LYS A 25 22.83 29.89 -53.90
C LYS A 25 21.91 28.68 -53.91
N ALA A 26 22.00 27.81 -54.93
CA ALA A 26 21.20 26.59 -54.99
C ALA A 26 21.71 25.51 -54.03
N ALA A 27 23.02 25.49 -53.77
CA ALA A 27 23.66 24.52 -52.87
C ALA A 27 23.01 24.48 -51.46
N LYS A 28 22.69 25.65 -50.88
CA LYS A 28 22.04 25.74 -49.56
C LYS A 28 20.65 25.10 -49.47
N LYS A 29 20.01 24.84 -50.61
CA LYS A 29 18.67 24.25 -50.69
C LYS A 29 18.71 22.77 -51.09
N LEU A 30 19.90 22.19 -51.28
CA LEU A 30 20.05 20.77 -51.59
C LEU A 30 19.61 19.90 -50.39
N PRO A 31 18.94 18.77 -50.64
CA PRO A 31 18.67 17.77 -49.60
C PRO A 31 20.01 17.25 -49.05
N GLY A 32 20.31 17.52 -47.77
CA GLY A 32 21.60 17.25 -47.15
C GLY A 32 22.25 18.53 -46.64
N ASP A 33 22.65 19.41 -47.55
CA ASP A 33 23.25 20.71 -47.21
C ASP A 33 22.31 21.60 -46.39
N LYS A 34 20.99 21.51 -46.64
CA LYS A 34 19.98 22.27 -45.87
C LYS A 34 20.06 22.00 -44.36
N LYS A 35 20.36 20.77 -43.95
CA LYS A 35 20.44 20.37 -42.53
C LYS A 35 21.67 20.96 -41.83
N LEU A 36 22.76 21.18 -42.58
CA LEU A 36 24.00 21.76 -42.06
C LEU A 36 23.87 23.27 -41.81
N PHE A 37 22.97 23.94 -42.52
CA PHE A 37 22.69 25.37 -42.35
C PHE A 37 21.44 25.65 -41.49
N GLU A 38 20.74 24.61 -41.02
CA GLU A 38 19.61 24.73 -40.12
C GLU A 38 20.13 25.05 -38.71
N LYS A 39 19.89 26.28 -38.24
CA LYS A 39 20.31 26.71 -36.91
C LYS A 39 19.65 25.83 -35.87
N GLN A 40 20.43 25.29 -34.94
CA GLN A 40 19.88 24.56 -33.79
C GLN A 40 18.83 25.42 -33.09
N PRO A 41 17.69 24.84 -32.65
CA PRO A 41 16.70 25.60 -31.91
C PRO A 41 17.36 26.21 -30.68
N GLU A 42 17.20 27.52 -30.49
CA GLU A 42 17.81 28.21 -29.37
C GLU A 42 17.34 27.56 -28.07
N LEU A 43 18.30 27.14 -27.22
CA LEU A 43 17.99 26.59 -25.90
C LEU A 43 17.16 27.63 -25.14
N ARG A 44 16.05 27.19 -24.54
CA ARG A 44 15.22 28.07 -23.70
C ARG A 44 16.09 28.62 -22.58
N LYS A 45 16.23 29.94 -22.51
CA LYS A 45 16.98 30.60 -21.43
C LYS A 45 16.27 30.31 -20.10
N ARG A 46 17.05 29.96 -19.07
CA ARG A 46 16.54 29.90 -17.69
C ARG A 46 16.18 31.31 -17.24
N ARG A 47 15.20 31.43 -16.34
CA ARG A 47 14.86 32.72 -15.73
C ARG A 47 16.11 33.30 -15.07
N THR A 48 16.40 34.55 -15.35
CA THR A 48 17.46 35.29 -14.67
C THR A 48 16.95 35.77 -13.31
N THR A 49 17.87 36.11 -12.41
CA THR A 49 17.51 36.66 -11.10
C THR A 49 16.68 37.94 -11.25
N ASP A 50 16.98 38.77 -12.23
CA ASP A 50 16.22 40.00 -12.53
C ASP A 50 14.79 39.70 -12.96
N ASP A 51 14.56 38.60 -13.71
CA ASP A 51 13.22 38.15 -14.08
C ASP A 51 12.43 37.68 -12.86
N ILE A 52 13.12 37.05 -11.91
CA ILE A 52 12.51 36.64 -10.64
C ILE A 52 12.11 37.89 -9.85
N TYR A 53 13.03 38.84 -9.64
CA TYR A 53 12.75 40.08 -8.90
C TYR A 53 11.60 40.89 -9.50
N LYS A 54 11.47 40.94 -10.83
CA LYS A 54 10.35 41.59 -11.52
C LYS A 54 9.01 40.89 -11.28
N SER A 55 9.03 39.59 -10.99
CA SER A 55 7.82 38.78 -10.73
C SER A 55 7.46 38.65 -9.25
N ILE A 56 8.25 39.25 -8.35
CA ILE A 56 7.95 39.26 -6.92
C ILE A 56 6.79 40.22 -6.66
N ASP A 57 5.62 39.67 -6.46
CA ASP A 57 4.40 40.40 -6.09
C ASP A 57 4.29 40.59 -4.58
N ALA A 58 3.36 41.45 -4.15
CA ALA A 58 2.94 41.59 -2.75
C ALA A 58 2.57 40.26 -2.06
N SER A 59 2.18 39.23 -2.85
CA SER A 59 1.96 37.86 -2.36
C SER A 59 3.19 37.24 -1.73
N TYR A 60 4.38 37.52 -2.26
CA TYR A 60 5.64 36.99 -1.73
C TYR A 60 5.90 37.47 -0.30
N TYR A 61 5.47 38.70 -0.01
CA TYR A 61 5.58 39.31 1.32
C TYR A 61 4.34 39.09 2.20
N GLY A 62 3.41 38.22 1.81
CA GLY A 62 2.25 37.85 2.64
C GLY A 62 1.09 38.85 2.67
N TYR A 63 1.16 39.97 1.94
CA TYR A 63 0.11 41.01 1.98
C TYR A 63 -1.26 40.57 1.41
N ARG A 64 -1.36 39.38 0.78
CA ARG A 64 -2.65 38.82 0.30
C ARG A 64 -3.31 37.87 1.31
N ASP A 65 -2.75 37.67 2.49
CA ASP A 65 -3.26 36.68 3.45
C ASP A 65 -4.69 36.97 3.92
N GLU A 66 -5.07 38.25 4.05
CA GLU A 66 -6.45 38.64 4.41
C GLU A 66 -7.48 38.25 3.33
N VAL A 67 -7.12 38.43 2.06
CA VAL A 67 -7.96 38.03 0.91
C VAL A 67 -8.02 36.50 0.82
N LEU A 68 -6.89 35.83 1.05
CA LEU A 68 -6.78 34.38 1.04
C LEU A 68 -7.61 33.74 2.17
N ALA A 69 -7.64 34.35 3.36
CA ALA A 69 -8.43 33.88 4.49
C ALA A 69 -9.95 33.92 4.20
N ARG A 70 -10.44 34.87 3.41
CA ARG A 70 -11.86 34.91 3.01
C ARG A 70 -12.25 33.72 2.13
N VAL A 71 -11.34 33.27 1.26
CA VAL A 71 -11.57 32.12 0.37
C VAL A 71 -11.35 30.79 1.12
N LYS A 72 -10.36 30.72 2.01
CA LYS A 72 -10.04 29.50 2.77
C LYS A 72 -11.07 29.14 3.82
N ARG A 73 -11.63 30.12 4.55
CA ARG A 73 -12.62 29.87 5.61
C ARG A 73 -13.80 28.98 5.20
N PRO A 74 -14.53 29.24 4.10
CA PRO A 74 -15.66 28.38 3.72
C PRO A 74 -15.22 26.96 3.34
N THR A 75 -14.03 26.80 2.74
CA THR A 75 -13.49 25.46 2.45
C THR A 75 -13.07 24.73 3.71
N GLU A 76 -12.41 25.41 4.65
CA GLU A 76 -11.99 24.82 5.94
C GLU A 76 -13.20 24.39 6.78
N VAL A 77 -14.27 25.20 6.79
CA VAL A 77 -15.51 24.83 7.46
C VAL A 77 -16.11 23.56 6.86
N LYS A 78 -16.20 23.46 5.52
CA LYS A 78 -16.69 22.24 4.85
C LYS A 78 -15.86 20.99 5.20
N MET A 79 -14.54 21.11 5.15
CA MET A 79 -13.66 20.00 5.52
C MET A 79 -13.86 19.59 6.98
N ARG A 80 -14.04 20.55 7.89
CA ARG A 80 -14.33 20.26 9.31
C ARG A 80 -15.67 19.55 9.47
N THR A 81 -16.72 20.05 8.82
CA THR A 81 -18.05 19.42 8.91
C THR A 81 -18.06 18.02 8.34
N GLU A 82 -17.37 17.79 7.22
CA GLU A 82 -17.22 16.45 6.61
C GLU A 82 -16.50 15.48 7.57
N VAL A 83 -15.41 15.92 8.21
CA VAL A 83 -14.68 15.11 9.19
C VAL A 83 -15.52 14.82 10.43
N GLU A 84 -16.26 15.81 10.93
CA GLU A 84 -17.18 15.64 12.07
C GLU A 84 -18.30 14.65 11.73
N GLU A 85 -18.89 14.74 10.54
CA GLU A 85 -19.90 13.79 10.07
C GLU A 85 -19.35 12.37 9.93
N GLU A 86 -18.17 12.21 9.36
CA GLU A 86 -17.50 10.91 9.28
C GLU A 86 -17.23 10.33 10.67
N TRP A 87 -16.77 11.16 11.60
CA TRP A 87 -16.55 10.76 12.98
C TRP A 87 -17.86 10.30 13.63
N GLN A 88 -18.92 11.10 13.53
CA GLN A 88 -20.24 10.77 14.06
C GLN A 88 -20.81 9.48 13.45
N ARG A 89 -20.61 9.25 12.15
CA ARG A 89 -21.00 7.98 11.50
C ARG A 89 -20.22 6.79 12.06
N ARG A 90 -18.90 6.92 12.20
CA ARG A 90 -18.05 5.87 12.79
C ARG A 90 -18.43 5.59 14.23
N GLU A 91 -18.69 6.64 15.01
CA GLU A 91 -19.09 6.52 16.41
C GLU A 91 -20.48 5.89 16.54
N ALA A 92 -21.43 6.22 15.66
CA ALA A 92 -22.75 5.58 15.61
C ALA A 92 -22.63 4.09 15.27
N THR A 93 -21.84 3.71 14.24
CA THR A 93 -21.62 2.30 13.91
C THR A 93 -20.92 1.54 15.04
N LEU A 94 -19.95 2.17 15.70
CA LEU A 94 -19.26 1.57 16.83
C LEU A 94 -20.19 1.37 18.02
N ARG A 95 -21.08 2.34 18.26
CA ARG A 95 -22.10 2.27 19.31
C ARG A 95 -23.15 1.20 19.02
N GLU A 96 -23.56 1.04 17.76
CA GLU A 96 -24.47 -0.05 17.35
C GLU A 96 -23.80 -1.42 17.57
N VAL A 97 -22.56 -1.60 17.11
CA VAL A 97 -21.80 -2.84 17.33
C VAL A 97 -21.59 -3.13 18.82
N LEU A 98 -21.23 -2.11 19.61
CA LEU A 98 -21.07 -2.27 21.06
C LEU A 98 -22.38 -2.65 21.75
N PHE A 99 -23.50 -2.08 21.31
CA PHE A 99 -24.82 -2.41 21.86
C PHE A 99 -25.26 -3.83 21.47
N GLU A 100 -25.01 -4.25 20.23
CA GLU A 100 -25.23 -5.65 19.80
C GLU A 100 -24.35 -6.64 20.58
N GLU A 101 -23.06 -6.32 20.76
CA GLU A 101 -22.14 -7.13 21.57
C GLU A 101 -22.55 -7.18 23.05
N GLU A 102 -22.99 -6.06 23.63
CA GLU A 102 -23.51 -6.03 25.00
C GLU A 102 -24.78 -6.88 25.16
N GLU A 103 -25.70 -6.83 24.21
CA GLU A 103 -26.91 -7.66 24.21
C GLU A 103 -26.58 -9.15 24.07
N ASP A 104 -25.63 -9.52 23.20
CA ASP A 104 -25.18 -10.90 23.00
C ASP A 104 -24.47 -11.45 24.25
N VAL A 105 -23.59 -10.66 24.88
CA VAL A 105 -22.89 -11.04 26.12
C VAL A 105 -23.88 -11.24 27.26
N VAL A 106 -24.88 -10.37 27.40
CA VAL A 106 -25.93 -10.50 28.42
C VAL A 106 -26.77 -11.76 28.19
N LEU A 107 -27.07 -12.10 26.92
CA LEU A 107 -27.82 -13.31 26.57
C LEU A 107 -27.01 -14.58 26.85
N GLU A 108 -25.71 -14.59 26.54
CA GLU A 108 -24.80 -15.69 26.84
C GLU A 108 -24.64 -15.89 28.34
N GLU A 109 -24.46 -14.82 29.12
CA GLU A 109 -24.31 -14.89 30.57
C GLU A 109 -25.55 -15.50 31.25
N MET A 110 -26.75 -15.15 30.76
CA MET A 110 -28.01 -15.73 31.23
C MET A 110 -28.11 -17.22 30.91
N ARG A 111 -27.69 -17.65 29.71
CA ARG A 111 -27.68 -19.07 29.32
C ARG A 111 -26.65 -19.88 30.12
N GLU A 112 -25.46 -19.33 30.32
CA GLU A 112 -24.43 -19.98 31.13
C GLU A 112 -24.86 -20.16 32.58
N ARG A 113 -25.57 -19.17 33.15
CA ARG A 113 -26.10 -19.28 34.52
C ARG A 113 -27.13 -20.41 34.62
N GLU A 114 -28.03 -20.51 33.66
CA GLU A 114 -29.03 -21.58 33.60
C GLU A 114 -28.36 -22.96 33.43
N GLU A 115 -27.32 -23.06 32.59
CA GLU A 115 -26.58 -24.30 32.39
C GLU A 115 -25.73 -24.69 33.60
N LYS A 116 -25.11 -23.71 34.29
CA LYS A 116 -24.38 -23.92 35.55
C LYS A 116 -25.33 -24.40 36.64
N GLU A 117 -26.50 -23.78 36.79
CA GLU A 117 -27.51 -24.24 37.75
C GLU A 117 -28.01 -25.66 37.45
N ARG A 118 -28.13 -26.04 36.17
CA ARG A 118 -28.44 -27.43 35.78
C ARG A 118 -27.31 -28.39 36.13
N LYS A 119 -26.07 -28.04 35.78
CA LYS A 119 -24.87 -28.85 36.10
C LYS A 119 -24.62 -28.98 37.59
N ASP A 120 -24.87 -27.93 38.37
CA ASP A 120 -24.69 -27.92 39.82
C ASP A 120 -25.80 -28.72 40.52
N LYS A 121 -27.03 -28.74 39.97
CA LYS A 121 -28.10 -29.65 40.41
C LYS A 121 -27.83 -31.11 40.03
N GLU A 122 -27.18 -31.36 38.89
CA GLU A 122 -26.76 -32.69 38.44
C GLU A 122 -25.51 -33.21 39.17
N ARG A 123 -24.63 -32.32 39.63
CA ARG A 123 -23.48 -32.63 40.48
C ARG A 123 -23.94 -32.79 41.94
N GLU A 124 -24.63 -33.87 42.22
CA GLU A 124 -24.78 -34.33 43.61
C GLU A 124 -23.38 -34.51 44.22
N PHE A 125 -23.15 -33.88 45.37
CA PHE A 125 -21.85 -33.80 46.03
C PHE A 125 -21.44 -35.19 46.55
N PHE A 126 -20.65 -35.93 45.75
CA PHE A 126 -20.04 -37.17 46.21
C PHE A 126 -18.89 -36.84 47.16
N VAL A 127 -19.05 -37.19 48.44
CA VAL A 127 -18.07 -36.91 49.52
C VAL A 127 -16.75 -37.68 49.31
N HIS A 128 -16.74 -38.74 48.49
CA HIS A 128 -15.56 -39.55 48.25
C HIS A 128 -14.97 -39.30 46.86
N VAL A 129 -13.79 -38.68 46.84
CA VAL A 129 -12.96 -38.55 45.65
C VAL A 129 -12.24 -39.88 45.43
N PRO A 130 -12.40 -40.56 44.28
CA PRO A 130 -11.60 -41.74 43.97
C PRO A 130 -10.15 -41.29 43.78
N LEU A 131 -9.31 -41.59 44.76
CA LEU A 131 -7.87 -41.38 44.68
C LEU A 131 -7.23 -42.66 44.12
N PRO A 132 -6.38 -42.58 43.10
CA PRO A 132 -5.63 -43.73 42.62
C PRO A 132 -4.68 -44.23 43.72
N ASP A 133 -4.49 -45.55 43.76
CA ASP A 133 -3.57 -46.18 44.71
C ASP A 133 -2.11 -45.84 44.38
N ASP A 134 -1.22 -45.86 45.37
CA ASP A 134 0.22 -45.53 45.20
C ASP A 134 0.88 -46.32 44.05
N LYS A 135 0.52 -47.61 43.90
CA LYS A 135 1.03 -48.47 42.82
C LYS A 135 0.53 -48.07 41.43
N GLU A 136 -0.67 -47.51 41.36
CA GLU A 136 -1.24 -46.99 40.12
C GLU A 136 -0.55 -45.69 39.74
N ILE A 137 -0.33 -44.80 40.70
CA ILE A 137 0.44 -43.57 40.53
C ILE A 137 1.86 -43.88 40.03
N GLU A 138 2.54 -44.86 40.62
CA GLU A 138 3.87 -45.28 40.19
C GLU A 138 3.89 -45.76 38.74
N ARG A 139 2.93 -46.60 38.34
CA ARG A 139 2.80 -47.08 36.95
C ARG A 139 2.55 -45.93 35.98
N MET A 140 1.62 -45.04 36.31
CA MET A 140 1.33 -43.86 35.48
C MET A 140 2.55 -42.95 35.33
N ILE A 141 3.32 -42.74 36.41
CA ILE A 141 4.56 -41.95 36.35
C ILE A 141 5.60 -42.63 35.45
N VAL A 142 5.75 -43.95 35.54
CA VAL A 142 6.68 -44.71 34.69
C VAL A 142 6.27 -44.65 33.23
N GLU A 143 4.99 -44.87 32.92
CA GLU A 143 4.45 -44.76 31.56
C GLU A 143 4.63 -43.36 30.98
N ARG A 144 4.31 -42.33 31.77
CA ARG A 144 4.51 -40.93 31.37
C ARG A 144 5.97 -40.62 31.04
N LYS A 145 6.90 -41.06 31.88
CA LYS A 145 8.35 -40.88 31.64
C LYS A 145 8.83 -41.68 30.43
N LYS A 146 8.32 -42.89 30.23
CA LYS A 146 8.61 -43.73 29.05
C LYS A 146 8.17 -43.02 27.78
N MET A 147 6.94 -42.50 27.74
CA MET A 147 6.43 -41.72 26.60
C MET A 147 7.25 -40.45 26.35
N GLU A 148 7.63 -39.72 27.41
CA GLU A 148 8.44 -38.51 27.28
C GLU A 148 9.82 -38.80 26.68
N LEU A 149 10.48 -39.90 27.11
CA LEU A 149 11.76 -40.32 26.53
C LEU A 149 11.61 -40.79 25.08
N LEU A 150 10.55 -41.54 24.77
CA LEU A 150 10.24 -41.93 23.39
C LEU A 150 10.01 -40.69 22.52
N SER A 151 9.23 -39.70 22.98
CA SER A 151 9.01 -38.47 22.21
C SER A 151 10.28 -37.66 21.95
N LYS A 152 11.27 -37.74 22.85
CA LYS A 152 12.53 -36.97 22.75
C LYS A 152 13.58 -37.66 21.89
N TYR A 153 13.61 -38.99 21.89
CA TYR A 153 14.73 -39.76 21.38
C TYR A 153 14.36 -40.86 20.39
N ALA A 154 13.07 -41.20 20.23
CA ALA A 154 12.66 -42.16 19.22
C ALA A 154 12.58 -41.48 17.85
N SER A 155 13.16 -42.13 16.84
CA SER A 155 12.92 -41.81 15.44
C SER A 155 11.55 -42.33 15.01
N GLU A 156 10.93 -41.68 14.02
CA GLU A 156 9.61 -42.06 13.49
C GLU A 156 9.58 -43.53 13.04
N GLY A 157 10.63 -44.01 12.36
CA GLY A 157 10.71 -45.42 11.93
C GLY A 157 10.81 -46.44 13.08
N LEU A 158 11.38 -46.07 14.23
CA LEU A 158 11.45 -46.98 15.39
C LEU A 158 10.07 -47.14 16.06
N LEU A 159 9.25 -46.09 16.03
CA LEU A 159 7.88 -46.12 16.55
C LEU A 159 6.96 -46.94 15.65
N GLU A 160 7.13 -46.82 14.33
CA GLU A 160 6.40 -47.61 13.33
C GLU A 160 6.73 -49.11 13.48
N GLU A 161 8.01 -49.48 13.50
CA GLU A 161 8.45 -50.86 13.73
C GLU A 161 7.94 -51.41 15.07
N GLN A 162 7.92 -50.58 16.13
CA GLN A 162 7.37 -50.96 17.42
C GLN A 162 5.86 -51.23 17.35
N SER A 163 5.10 -50.39 16.64
CA SER A 163 3.66 -50.56 16.49
C SER A 163 3.32 -51.81 15.67
N GLU A 164 4.02 -52.05 14.56
CA GLU A 164 3.86 -53.25 13.75
C GLU A 164 4.19 -54.53 14.55
N ALA A 165 5.25 -54.49 15.37
CA ALA A 165 5.61 -55.61 16.24
C ALA A 165 4.55 -55.88 17.32
N MET A 166 3.95 -54.85 17.91
CA MET A 166 2.86 -55.01 18.89
C MET A 166 1.61 -55.60 18.26
N ASP A 167 1.27 -55.18 17.04
CA ASP A 167 0.14 -55.71 16.28
C ASP A 167 0.35 -57.19 15.92
N ILE A 168 1.57 -57.59 15.53
CA ILE A 168 1.92 -59.00 15.28
C ILE A 168 1.78 -59.84 16.56
N LEU A 169 2.13 -59.27 17.72
CA LEU A 169 2.03 -59.93 19.02
C LEU A 169 0.61 -59.88 19.60
N ASN A 170 -0.33 -59.18 18.95
CA ASN A 170 -1.72 -59.02 19.37
C ASN A 170 -1.84 -58.41 20.78
N ILE A 171 -0.89 -57.54 21.15
CA ILE A 171 -0.88 -56.83 22.43
C ILE A 171 -1.45 -55.44 22.18
N TYR A 172 -2.72 -55.27 22.53
CA TYR A 172 -3.39 -53.97 22.45
C TYR A 172 -3.08 -53.17 23.72
N SER A 173 -2.73 -51.89 23.52
CA SER A 173 -2.51 -50.93 24.61
C SER A 173 -3.79 -50.58 25.35
#